data_AF-A0A537KB45-F1
#
_entry.id   AF-A0A537KB45-F1
#
_cell.length_a   1.000
_cell.length_b   1.000
_cell.length_c   1.000
_cell.angle_alpha   90.00
_cell.angle_beta   90.00
_cell.angle_gamma   90.00
#
_symmetry.space_group_name_H-M   'P 1'
#
loop_
_entity.id
_entity.type
_entity.pdbx_description
1 polymer ?
#
loop_
_entity_poly.entity_id
_entity_poly.type
_entity_poly.pdbx_seq_one_letter_code
_entity_poly.pdbx_strand_id
1 'polypeptide(L)'
;MSYVNILRAGTDHTIWAKGLEFYKDELELMTRRLLEISAKNTSEEASKGVEHFQNQFIIQQKNISDLRHAVKNYVTGLSNDAKDHGGHVDAIFITQGESLKERYEQLEQIMNSLRHEFNDYLSKWM
;
A
#
# COMPACT_ATOMS: atom_id res chain seq x y z
N MET A 1 31.91 2.79 -0.05
CA MET A 1 30.74 3.69 -0.05
C MET A 1 29.81 3.21 -1.14
N SER A 2 28.59 2.79 -0.79
CA SER A 2 27.58 2.37 -1.76
C SER A 2 26.91 3.63 -2.29
N TYR A 3 27.01 3.91 -3.60
CA TYR A 3 26.28 5.01 -4.23
C TYR A 3 25.07 4.42 -4.94
N VAL A 4 23.87 4.84 -4.56
CA VAL A 4 22.66 4.46 -5.28
C VAL A 4 22.58 5.28 -6.56
N ASN A 5 22.49 4.60 -7.70
CA ASN A 5 22.28 5.25 -8.98
C ASN A 5 20.88 5.89 -8.99
N ILE A 6 20.81 7.22 -9.18
CA ILE A 6 19.58 8.01 -9.19
C ILE A 6 18.54 7.46 -10.19
N LEU A 7 18.98 6.85 -11.30
CA LEU A 7 18.07 6.21 -12.27
C LEU A 7 17.35 4.98 -11.69
N ARG A 8 18.02 4.22 -10.83
CA ARG A 8 17.44 3.03 -10.18
C ARG A 8 16.44 3.42 -9.10
N ALA A 9 16.81 4.33 -8.20
CA ALA A 9 15.87 4.92 -7.24
C ALA A 9 14.70 5.62 -7.95
N GLY A 10 14.97 6.21 -9.12
CA GLY A 10 14.01 6.77 -10.06
C GLY A 10 12.99 5.77 -10.61
N THR A 11 13.39 4.51 -10.79
CA THR A 11 12.51 3.47 -11.34
C THR A 11 11.70 2.81 -10.23
N ASP A 12 12.33 2.49 -9.10
CA ASP A 12 11.71 1.77 -8.00
C ASP A 12 10.53 2.53 -7.39
N HIS A 13 10.64 3.86 -7.21
CA HIS A 13 9.53 4.65 -6.65
C HIS A 13 8.31 4.72 -7.59
N THR A 14 8.51 4.67 -8.91
CA THR A 14 7.39 4.66 -9.86
C THR A 14 6.63 3.34 -9.83
N ILE A 15 7.34 2.24 -9.59
CA ILE A 15 6.73 0.92 -9.38
C ILE A 15 5.89 0.94 -8.11
N TRP A 16 6.44 1.43 -6.99
CA TRP A 16 5.72 1.50 -5.73
C TRP A 16 4.50 2.43 -5.83
N ALA A 17 4.62 3.59 -6.46
CA ALA A 17 3.50 4.52 -6.63
C ALA A 17 2.34 3.87 -7.41
N LYS A 18 2.64 3.17 -8.52
CA LYS A 18 1.62 2.43 -9.29
C LYS A 18 1.02 1.28 -8.51
N GLY A 19 1.84 0.53 -7.77
CA GLY A 19 1.35 -0.55 -6.92
C GLY A 19 0.42 -0.05 -5.81
N LEU A 20 0.76 1.06 -5.16
CA LEU A 20 -0.09 1.68 -4.14
C LEU A 20 -1.42 2.19 -4.71
N GLU A 21 -1.42 2.72 -5.93
CA GLU A 21 -2.65 3.10 -6.63
C GLU A 21 -3.50 1.88 -6.96
N PHE A 22 -2.89 0.80 -7.46
CA PHE A 22 -3.58 -0.47 -7.67
C PHE A 22 -4.23 -1.02 -6.41
N TYR A 23 -3.50 -1.07 -5.28
CA TYR A 23 -4.05 -1.57 -4.01
C TYR A 23 -5.16 -0.67 -3.45
N LYS A 24 -5.08 0.63 -3.70
CA LYS A 24 -6.16 1.57 -3.35
C LYS A 24 -7.44 1.25 -4.11
N ASP A 25 -7.34 1.08 -5.43
CA ASP A 25 -8.49 0.79 -6.28
C ASP A 25 -9.09 -0.59 -5.96
N GLU A 26 -8.24 -1.56 -5.63
CA GLU A 26 -8.64 -2.87 -5.14
C GLU A 26 -9.43 -2.79 -3.83
N LEU A 27 -8.95 -2.04 -2.83
CA LEU A 27 -9.69 -1.84 -1.58
C LEU A 27 -11.05 -1.16 -1.83
N GLU A 28 -11.12 -0.20 -2.75
CA GLU A 28 -12.38 0.45 -3.12
C GLU A 28 -13.36 -0.54 -3.77
N LEU A 29 -12.86 -1.46 -4.60
CA LEU A 29 -13.67 -2.55 -5.15
C LEU A 29 -14.17 -3.50 -4.07
N MET A 30 -13.29 -3.96 -3.16
CA MET A 30 -13.66 -4.85 -2.06
C MET A 30 -14.68 -4.19 -1.12
N THR A 31 -14.51 -2.91 -0.83
CA THR A 31 -15.43 -2.13 -0.01
C THR A 31 -16.83 -2.08 -0.63
N ARG A 32 -16.93 -1.84 -1.94
CA ARG A 32 -18.23 -1.87 -2.65
C ARG A 32 -18.92 -3.22 -2.55
N ARG A 33 -18.18 -4.32 -2.74
CA ARG A 33 -18.73 -5.68 -2.60
C ARG A 33 -19.19 -5.98 -1.16
N LEU A 34 -18.44 -5.50 -0.17
CA LEU A 34 -18.81 -5.66 1.24
C LEU A 34 -20.12 -4.94 1.59
N LEU A 35 -20.33 -3.74 1.02
CA LEU A 35 -21.58 -3.00 1.17
C LEU A 35 -22.77 -3.76 0.57
N GLU A 36 -22.60 -4.41 -0.58
CA GLU A 36 -23.66 -5.23 -1.17
C GLU A 36 -24.08 -6.40 -0.27
N ILE A 37 -23.10 -7.09 0.35
CA ILE A 37 -23.38 -8.17 1.30
C ILE A 37 -24.08 -7.63 2.54
N SER A 38 -23.60 -6.51 3.08
CA SER A 38 -24.21 -5.86 4.24
C SER A 38 -25.67 -5.45 3.97
N ALA A 39 -26.02 -5.11 2.73
CA ALA A 39 -27.39 -4.75 2.35
C ALA A 39 -28.29 -5.97 2.16
N LYS A 40 -27.74 -7.10 1.70
CA LYS A 40 -28.50 -8.33 1.36
C LYS A 40 -28.64 -9.31 2.52
N ASN A 41 -27.69 -9.32 3.46
CA ASN A 41 -27.60 -10.31 4.53
C ASN A 41 -27.64 -9.66 5.91
N THR A 42 -28.62 -10.06 6.72
CA THR A 42 -28.79 -9.60 8.11
C THR A 42 -28.52 -10.70 9.14
N SER A 43 -27.89 -11.80 8.73
CA SER A 43 -27.47 -12.83 9.69
C SER A 43 -26.39 -12.26 10.62
N GLU A 44 -26.37 -12.72 11.86
CA GLU A 44 -25.37 -12.28 12.84
C GLU A 44 -23.95 -12.62 12.37
N GLU A 45 -23.77 -13.78 11.74
CA GLU A 45 -22.49 -14.24 11.20
C GLU A 45 -22.01 -13.38 10.02
N ALA A 46 -22.91 -13.02 9.09
CA ALA A 46 -22.56 -12.12 8.01
C ALA A 46 -22.16 -10.74 8.55
N SER A 47 -22.93 -10.22 9.52
CA SER A 47 -22.68 -8.90 10.13
C SER A 47 -21.33 -8.81 10.83
N LYS A 48 -20.92 -9.86 11.56
CA LYS A 48 -19.58 -9.96 12.17
C LYS A 48 -18.47 -9.94 11.11
N GLY A 49 -18.65 -10.65 10.00
CA GLY A 49 -17.72 -10.60 8.88
C GLY A 49 -17.63 -9.22 8.24
N VAL A 50 -18.77 -8.53 8.06
CA VAL A 50 -18.81 -7.15 7.55
C VAL A 50 -17.98 -6.23 8.43
N GLU A 51 -18.19 -6.25 9.74
CA GLU A 51 -17.44 -5.40 10.69
C GLU A 51 -15.94 -5.71 10.66
N HIS A 52 -15.58 -6.99 10.64
CA HIS A 52 -14.18 -7.44 10.55
C HIS A 52 -13.49 -6.85 9.31
N PHE A 53 -14.07 -7.02 8.12
CA PHE A 53 -13.48 -6.53 6.88
C PHE A 53 -13.51 -5.00 6.77
N GLN A 54 -14.56 -4.32 7.26
CA GLN A 54 -14.59 -2.86 7.30
C GLN A 54 -13.42 -2.29 8.11
N ASN A 55 -13.15 -2.84 9.30
CA ASN A 55 -12.03 -2.42 10.13
C ASN A 55 -10.69 -2.64 9.42
N GLN A 56 -10.50 -3.79 8.78
CA GLN A 56 -9.28 -4.08 8.03
C GLN A 56 -9.09 -3.12 6.85
N PHE A 57 -10.15 -2.83 6.09
CA PHE A 57 -10.09 -1.92 4.95
C PHE A 57 -9.70 -0.51 5.38
N ILE A 58 -10.25 0.00 6.50
CA ILE A 58 -9.87 1.30 7.05
C ILE A 58 -8.39 1.34 7.41
N ILE A 59 -7.88 0.29 8.08
CA ILE A 59 -6.47 0.19 8.45
C ILE A 59 -5.58 0.19 7.20
N GLN A 60 -5.91 -0.62 6.19
CA GLN A 60 -5.09 -0.69 4.98
C GLN A 60 -5.17 0.58 4.13
N GLN A 61 -6.33 1.25 4.07
CA GLN A 61 -6.47 2.52 3.38
C GLN A 61 -5.57 3.60 4.00
N LYS A 62 -5.47 3.62 5.34
CA LYS A 62 -4.52 4.49 6.05
C LYS A 62 -3.07 4.13 5.70
N ASN A 63 -2.71 2.84 5.78
CA ASN A 63 -1.35 2.38 5.48
C ASN A 63 -0.92 2.74 4.05
N ILE A 64 -1.79 2.56 3.05
CA ILE A 64 -1.54 2.94 1.65
C ILE A 64 -1.31 4.45 1.55
N SER A 65 -2.15 5.25 2.20
CA SER A 65 -2.05 6.71 2.16
C SER A 65 -0.74 7.18 2.79
N ASP A 66 -0.41 6.68 3.98
CA ASP A 66 0.82 7.00 4.71
C ASP A 66 2.06 6.60 3.91
N LEU A 67 2.07 5.39 3.34
CA LEU A 67 3.19 4.91 2.52
C LEU A 67 3.34 5.71 1.23
N ARG A 68 2.24 6.09 0.57
CA ARG A 68 2.26 6.96 -0.62
C ARG A 68 2.85 8.34 -0.30
N HIS A 69 2.47 8.92 0.83
CA HIS A 69 3.05 10.19 1.30
C HIS A 69 4.55 10.04 1.59
N ALA A 70 4.95 8.95 2.23
CA ALA A 70 6.36 8.68 2.54
C ALA A 70 7.22 8.51 1.26
N VAL A 71 6.72 7.75 0.26
CA VAL A 71 7.39 7.61 -1.04
C VAL A 71 7.53 8.96 -1.75
N LYS A 72 6.47 9.79 -1.74
CA LYS A 72 6.53 11.13 -2.35
C LYS A 72 7.57 12.03 -1.68
N ASN A 73 7.63 12.01 -0.35
CA ASN A 73 8.60 12.80 0.42
C ASN A 73 10.02 12.32 0.14
N TYR A 74 10.23 11.00 0.07
CA TYR A 74 11.51 10.40 -0.28
C TYR A 74 12.01 10.85 -1.65
N VAL A 75 11.17 10.77 -2.69
CA VAL A 75 11.54 11.19 -4.05
C VAL A 75 11.86 12.68 -4.10
N THR A 76 11.08 13.50 -3.39
CA THR A 76 11.31 14.96 -3.33
C THR A 76 12.62 15.28 -2.64
N GLY A 77 12.90 14.62 -1.49
CA GLY A 77 14.15 14.78 -0.75
C GLY A 77 15.36 14.34 -1.57
N LEU A 78 15.27 13.18 -2.21
CA LEU A 78 16.31 12.63 -3.08
C LEU A 78 16.63 13.57 -4.26
N SER A 79 15.59 14.16 -4.87
CA SER A 79 15.75 15.11 -5.99
C SER A 79 16.45 16.40 -5.56
N ASN A 80 16.16 16.89 -4.35
CA ASN A 80 16.81 18.09 -3.80
C ASN A 80 18.25 17.81 -3.40
N ASP A 81 18.50 16.70 -2.69
CA ASP A 81 19.84 16.31 -2.26
C ASP A 81 20.80 16.10 -3.44
N ALA A 82 20.33 15.44 -4.50
CA ALA A 82 21.11 15.24 -5.72
C ALA A 82 21.47 16.55 -6.43
N LYS A 83 20.63 17.59 -6.33
CA LYS A 83 20.95 18.92 -6.89
C LYS A 83 22.04 19.62 -6.08
N ASP A 84 21.96 19.51 -4.76
CA ASP A 84 22.86 20.20 -3.83
C ASP A 84 24.25 19.54 -3.77
N HIS A 85 24.32 18.22 -3.97
CA HIS A 85 25.56 17.42 -3.89
C HIS A 85 26.11 16.96 -5.25
N GLY A 86 25.76 17.64 -6.35
CA GLY A 86 26.35 17.36 -7.67
C GLY A 86 26.08 15.96 -8.22
N GLY A 87 24.91 15.38 -7.92
CA GLY A 87 24.50 14.05 -8.37
C GLY A 87 24.89 12.90 -7.43
N HIS A 88 25.51 13.19 -6.28
CA HIS A 88 25.69 12.22 -5.21
C HIS A 88 24.52 12.29 -4.23
N VAL A 89 24.22 11.15 -3.61
CA VAL A 89 23.11 10.99 -2.67
C VAL A 89 23.66 10.48 -1.35
N ASP A 90 23.23 11.09 -0.26
CA ASP A 90 23.68 10.72 1.08
C ASP A 90 23.26 9.30 1.48
N ALA A 91 24.07 8.63 2.31
CA ALA A 91 23.81 7.27 2.79
C ALA A 91 22.47 7.14 3.53
N ILE A 92 21.95 8.25 4.06
CA ILE A 92 20.64 8.35 4.73
C ILE A 92 19.49 8.02 3.76
N PHE A 93 19.59 8.40 2.48
CA PHE A 93 18.57 8.08 1.48
C PHE A 93 18.60 6.61 1.05
N ILE A 94 19.73 5.92 1.26
CA ILE A 94 19.83 4.48 0.99
C ILE A 94 19.00 3.74 2.04
N THR A 95 19.24 4.04 3.33
CA THR A 95 18.52 3.40 4.43
C THR A 95 17.02 3.74 4.44
N GLN A 96 16.65 4.97 4.06
CA GLN A 96 15.24 5.33 3.87
C GLN A 96 14.59 4.57 2.72
N GLY A 97 15.29 4.41 1.59
CA GLY A 97 14.80 3.65 0.44
C GLY A 97 14.57 2.17 0.77
N GLU A 98 15.50 1.54 1.50
CA GLU A 98 15.36 0.17 1.99
C GLU A 98 14.15 0.02 2.93
N SER A 99 13.98 0.95 3.88
CA SER A 99 12.82 0.92 4.78
C SER A 99 11.49 1.08 4.04
N LEU A 100 11.43 1.95 3.02
CA LEU A 100 10.23 2.10 2.20
C LEU A 100 9.92 0.85 1.39
N LYS A 101 10.95 0.21 0.83
CA LYS A 101 10.82 -1.04 0.11
C LYS A 101 10.23 -2.13 1.02
N GLU A 102 10.78 -2.32 2.21
CA GLU A 102 10.27 -3.31 3.18
C GLU A 102 8.80 -3.07 3.52
N ARG A 103 8.41 -1.81 3.77
CA ARG A 103 7.01 -1.45 4.05
C ARG A 103 6.09 -1.74 2.87
N TYR A 104 6.55 -1.51 1.65
CA TYR A 104 5.80 -1.82 0.45
C TYR A 104 5.61 -3.34 0.27
N GLU A 105 6.67 -4.13 0.45
CA GLU A 105 6.60 -5.59 0.37
C GLU A 105 5.68 -6.18 1.45
N GLN A 106 5.71 -5.64 2.66
CA GLN A 106 4.77 -6.01 3.73
C GLN A 106 3.32 -5.69 3.37
N LEU A 107 3.07 -4.50 2.82
CA LEU A 107 1.73 -4.12 2.37
C LEU A 107 1.21 -5.07 1.28
N GLU A 108 2.04 -5.43 0.31
CA GLU A 108 1.69 -6.38 -0.75
C GLU A 108 1.29 -7.76 -0.17
N GLN A 109 2.04 -8.27 0.80
CA GLN A 109 1.70 -9.52 1.48
C GLN A 109 0.36 -9.44 2.21
N ILE A 110 0.12 -8.35 2.95
CA ILE A 110 -1.13 -8.11 3.67
C ILE A 110 -2.30 -8.02 2.70
N MET A 111 -2.16 -7.26 1.61
CA MET A 111 -3.19 -7.10 0.59
C MET A 111 -3.53 -8.43 -0.09
N ASN A 112 -2.54 -9.26 -0.39
CA ASN A 112 -2.76 -10.60 -0.94
C ASN A 112 -3.53 -11.51 0.04
N SER A 113 -3.13 -11.55 1.32
CA SER A 113 -3.86 -12.32 2.34
C SER A 113 -5.30 -11.85 2.49
N LEU A 114 -5.48 -10.53 2.63
CA LEU A 114 -6.78 -9.89 2.78
C LEU A 114 -7.70 -10.18 1.60
N ARG A 115 -7.16 -10.17 0.36
CA ARG A 115 -7.91 -10.55 -0.84
C ARG A 115 -8.39 -12.00 -0.78
N HIS A 116 -7.53 -12.93 -0.38
CA HIS A 116 -7.88 -14.34 -0.27
C HIS A 116 -8.98 -14.56 0.77
N GLU A 117 -8.77 -14.04 1.98
CA GLU A 117 -9.74 -14.13 3.08
C GLU A 117 -11.09 -13.50 2.71
N PHE A 118 -11.06 -12.36 2.02
CA PHE A 118 -12.27 -11.70 1.56
C PHE A 118 -13.01 -12.51 0.50
N ASN A 119 -12.31 -13.08 -0.47
CA ASN A 119 -12.94 -13.92 -1.50
C ASN A 119 -13.59 -15.18 -0.90
N ASP A 120 -12.96 -15.79 0.09
CA ASP A 120 -13.55 -16.92 0.82
C ASP A 120 -14.83 -16.49 1.56
N TYR A 121 -14.82 -15.29 2.16
CA TYR A 121 -16.02 -14.71 2.75
C TYR A 121 -17.12 -14.43 1.70
N LEU A 122 -16.77 -13.82 0.56
CA LEU A 122 -17.74 -13.58 -0.53
C LEU A 122 -18.37 -14.88 -1.01
N SER A 123 -17.60 -15.97 -1.13
CA SER A 123 -18.12 -17.26 -1.61
C SER A 123 -19.21 -17.87 -0.73
N LYS A 124 -19.30 -17.45 0.53
CA LYS A 124 -20.30 -17.93 1.49
C LYS A 124 -21.56 -17.07 1.53
N TRP A 125 -21.46 -15.79 1.18
CA TRP A 125 -22.50 -14.79 1.47
C TRP A 125 -23.00 -14.01 0.24
N MET A 126 -22.36 -14.17 -0.93
CA MET A 126 -22.79 -13.60 -2.21
C MET A 126 -23.53 -14.64 -3.05
#